data_AF-A0A1V5MME1-F1
#
_entry.id   AF-A0A1V5MME1-F1
#
_cell.length_a   1.000
_cell.length_b   1.000
_cell.length_c   1.000
_cell.angle_alpha   90.00
_cell.angle_beta   90.00
_cell.angle_gamma   90.00
#
_symmetry.space_group_name_H-M   'P 1'
#
loop_
_entity.id
_entity.type
_entity.pdbx_description
1 polymer ?
#
loop_
_entity_poly.entity_id
_entity_poly.type
_entity_poly.pdbx_seq_one_letter_code
_entity_poly.pdbx_strand_id
1 'polypeptide(L)'
;MDNTIERRKEMAWMKRIGVKGIKVDFFGGDKQMTMKLYEDILYDANDYGIMVIFHGCTLPRGWERMFPNYAASEAVLASENLYFGQGSCNNEAFNGCIHPFIRNTVGSMDFGGSALNTFYNANNTPNKGSKRMTSDVYALATAVLFQSGVQHFALAPNNLTDAPAWAIDFMKQVPTTWDDVRFLDGYPGKYVVMARRKGDTWYIAGINAQDEPAAITLDLSFLPAGASLSIYQDDAQLKGSLSPLKMTEIQPLKVSIPKNGGLVIIGT
;
A
#
# COMPACT_ATOMS: atom_id res chain seq x y z
N MET A 1 -9.59 -24.71 8.62
CA MET A 1 -8.14 -24.51 8.88
C MET A 1 -7.79 -24.69 10.36
N ASP A 2 -8.75 -25.01 11.21
CA ASP A 2 -8.64 -25.18 12.66
C ASP A 2 -8.15 -26.58 13.08
N ASN A 3 -8.55 -27.63 12.38
CA ASN A 3 -8.06 -28.99 12.62
C ASN A 3 -6.70 -29.24 11.94
N THR A 4 -5.68 -29.61 12.72
CA THR A 4 -4.31 -29.85 12.23
C THR A 4 -4.21 -30.96 11.18
N ILE A 5 -4.96 -32.06 11.32
CA ILE A 5 -4.88 -33.18 10.38
C ILE A 5 -5.38 -32.75 9.00
N GLU A 6 -6.55 -32.10 8.96
CA GLU A 6 -7.14 -31.63 7.70
C GLU A 6 -6.33 -30.47 7.10
N ARG A 7 -5.85 -29.53 7.93
CA ARG A 7 -5.00 -28.42 7.48
C ARG A 7 -3.73 -28.92 6.78
N ARG A 8 -3.04 -29.90 7.36
CA ARG A 8 -1.80 -30.45 6.76
C ARG A 8 -2.07 -31.24 5.49
N LYS A 9 -3.16 -32.00 5.41
CA LYS A 9 -3.58 -32.66 4.15
C LYS A 9 -3.82 -31.65 3.05
N GLU A 10 -4.50 -30.55 3.37
CA GLU A 10 -4.79 -29.47 2.44
C GLU A 10 -3.52 -28.77 1.97
N MET A 11 -2.60 -28.43 2.89
CA MET A 11 -1.32 -27.81 2.54
C MET A 11 -0.41 -28.75 1.73
N ALA A 12 -0.47 -30.06 1.96
CA ALA A 12 0.22 -31.04 1.12
C ALA A 12 -0.34 -31.07 -0.32
N TRP A 13 -1.66 -30.96 -0.48
CA TRP A 13 -2.29 -30.80 -1.79
C TRP A 13 -1.86 -29.49 -2.46
N MET A 14 -1.93 -28.35 -1.74
CA MET A 14 -1.51 -27.03 -2.20
C MET A 14 -0.06 -27.03 -2.71
N LYS A 15 0.86 -27.62 -1.94
CA LYS A 15 2.27 -27.77 -2.35
C LYS A 15 2.40 -28.58 -3.65
N ARG A 16 1.67 -29.69 -3.77
CA ARG A 16 1.71 -30.56 -4.96
C ARG A 16 1.23 -29.83 -6.21
N ILE A 17 0.23 -28.95 -6.11
CA ILE A 17 -0.29 -28.18 -7.24
C ILE A 17 0.42 -26.83 -7.46
N GLY A 18 1.43 -26.51 -6.65
CA GLY A 18 2.29 -25.34 -6.84
C GLY A 18 1.79 -24.03 -6.22
N VAL A 19 0.80 -24.07 -5.33
CA VAL A 19 0.35 -22.89 -4.56
C VAL A 19 1.52 -22.34 -3.71
N LYS A 20 1.68 -21.02 -3.69
CA LYS A 20 2.80 -20.33 -3.00
C LYS A 20 2.38 -19.56 -1.75
N GLY A 21 1.10 -19.30 -1.58
CA GLY A 21 0.59 -18.58 -0.43
C GLY A 21 -0.90 -18.80 -0.24
N ILE A 22 -1.35 -18.49 0.96
CA ILE A 22 -2.75 -18.56 1.37
C ILE A 22 -3.14 -17.25 2.06
N LYS A 23 -4.40 -16.87 1.91
CA LYS A 23 -5.04 -15.78 2.63
C LYS A 23 -6.12 -16.39 3.53
N VAL A 24 -5.92 -16.31 4.84
CA VAL A 24 -6.77 -16.96 5.86
C VAL A 24 -7.55 -15.89 6.61
N ASP A 25 -8.85 -16.10 6.76
CA ASP A 25 -9.79 -15.07 7.23
C ASP A 25 -10.62 -15.53 8.45
N PHE A 26 -11.31 -14.58 9.09
CA PHE A 26 -12.33 -14.76 10.11
C PHE A 26 -11.88 -15.48 11.39
N PHE A 27 -10.91 -14.88 12.10
CA PHE A 27 -10.43 -15.40 13.37
C PHE A 27 -11.32 -15.01 14.56
N GLY A 28 -11.35 -15.86 15.58
CA GLY A 28 -12.20 -15.71 16.77
C GLY A 28 -11.75 -14.69 17.83
N GLY A 29 -10.99 -13.65 17.44
CA GLY A 29 -10.51 -12.59 18.34
C GLY A 29 -9.18 -12.89 19.06
N ASP A 30 -8.90 -12.15 20.14
CA ASP A 30 -7.54 -12.03 20.73
C ASP A 30 -7.24 -13.01 21.88
N LYS A 31 -8.09 -14.02 22.10
CA LYS A 31 -7.82 -15.03 23.14
C LYS A 31 -6.58 -15.85 22.80
N GLN A 32 -5.88 -16.33 23.83
CA GLN A 32 -4.68 -17.17 23.67
C GLN A 32 -4.92 -18.41 22.79
N MET A 33 -6.14 -18.98 22.83
CA MET A 33 -6.52 -20.08 21.94
C MET A 33 -6.46 -19.69 20.46
N THR A 34 -6.88 -18.47 20.11
CA THR A 34 -6.76 -17.97 18.74
C THR A 34 -5.30 -17.67 18.38
N MET A 35 -4.51 -17.15 19.33
CA MET A 35 -3.06 -16.95 19.11
C MET A 35 -2.37 -18.28 18.75
N LYS A 36 -2.73 -19.37 19.45
CA LYS A 36 -2.27 -20.71 19.11
C LYS A 36 -2.69 -21.13 17.70
N LEU A 37 -3.91 -20.81 17.26
CA LEU A 37 -4.35 -21.12 15.90
C LEU A 37 -3.53 -20.36 14.83
N TYR A 38 -3.22 -19.07 15.03
CA TYR A 38 -2.34 -18.34 14.10
C TYR A 38 -0.97 -19.01 13.99
N GLU A 39 -0.39 -19.33 15.13
CA GLU A 39 0.93 -19.98 15.22
C GLU A 39 0.92 -21.37 14.56
N ASP A 40 -0.06 -22.21 14.87
CA ASP A 40 -0.20 -23.55 14.28
C ASP A 40 -0.37 -23.49 12.75
N ILE A 41 -1.11 -22.49 12.22
CA ILE A 41 -1.24 -22.28 10.77
C ILE A 41 0.09 -21.86 10.16
N LEU A 42 0.83 -20.94 10.78
CA LEU A 42 2.13 -20.49 10.27
C LEU A 42 3.16 -21.62 10.26
N TYR A 43 3.23 -22.41 11.32
CA TYR A 43 4.13 -23.57 11.41
C TYR A 43 3.83 -24.60 10.33
N ASP A 44 2.58 -25.04 10.23
CA ASP A 44 2.20 -26.01 9.21
C ASP A 44 2.47 -25.46 7.80
N ALA A 45 2.09 -24.21 7.52
CA ALA A 45 2.32 -23.60 6.21
C ALA A 45 3.81 -23.55 5.85
N ASN A 46 4.68 -23.29 6.83
CA ASN A 46 6.12 -23.24 6.63
C ASN A 46 6.70 -24.61 6.22
N ASP A 47 6.25 -25.71 6.83
CA ASP A 47 6.66 -27.08 6.44
C ASP A 47 6.38 -27.38 4.96
N TYR A 48 5.33 -26.76 4.41
CA TYR A 48 4.92 -26.92 3.02
C TYR A 48 5.42 -25.82 2.09
N GLY A 49 6.17 -24.83 2.60
CA GLY A 49 6.71 -23.71 1.82
C GLY A 49 5.65 -22.73 1.33
N ILE A 50 4.61 -22.51 2.16
CA ILE A 50 3.46 -21.66 1.86
C ILE A 50 3.55 -20.38 2.69
N MET A 51 3.47 -19.23 2.03
CA MET A 51 3.34 -17.92 2.70
C MET A 51 1.92 -17.70 3.22
N VAL A 52 1.77 -16.94 4.30
CA VAL A 52 0.47 -16.71 4.92
C VAL A 52 0.17 -15.22 5.06
N ILE A 53 -1.02 -14.84 4.59
CA ILE A 53 -1.64 -13.54 4.84
C ILE A 53 -2.87 -13.75 5.72
N PHE A 54 -3.05 -12.93 6.74
CA PHE A 54 -4.20 -12.99 7.63
C PHE A 54 -5.17 -11.84 7.40
N HIS A 55 -6.46 -12.13 7.23
CA HIS A 55 -7.57 -11.16 7.19
C HIS A 55 -8.58 -11.45 8.30
N GLY A 56 -9.48 -10.51 8.60
CA GLY A 56 -10.46 -10.68 9.67
C GLY A 56 -9.78 -11.07 10.99
N CYS A 57 -8.64 -10.42 11.26
CA CYS A 57 -7.61 -10.89 12.19
C CYS A 57 -7.19 -9.84 13.21
N THR A 58 -6.36 -10.27 14.17
CA THR A 58 -5.69 -9.38 15.12
C THR A 58 -4.52 -8.63 14.47
N LEU A 59 -4.02 -7.61 15.16
CA LEU A 59 -2.80 -6.89 14.78
C LEU A 59 -1.57 -7.82 14.88
N PRO A 60 -0.67 -7.83 13.87
CA PRO A 60 0.60 -8.55 13.99
C PRO A 60 1.49 -7.93 15.07
N ARG A 61 2.25 -8.76 15.80
CA ARG A 61 3.06 -8.35 16.95
C ARG A 61 4.53 -8.71 16.72
N GLY A 62 5.11 -8.19 15.64
CA GLY A 62 6.47 -8.52 15.18
C GLY A 62 6.57 -9.84 14.41
N TRP A 63 5.47 -10.26 13.79
CA TRP A 63 5.34 -11.59 13.17
C TRP A 63 6.25 -11.79 11.95
N GLU A 64 6.66 -10.72 11.27
CA GLU A 64 7.66 -10.76 10.20
C GLU A 64 8.99 -11.33 10.67
N ARG A 65 9.38 -11.04 11.92
CA ARG A 65 10.62 -11.58 12.51
C ARG A 65 10.42 -12.96 13.12
N MET A 66 9.24 -13.21 13.70
CA MET A 66 8.95 -14.46 14.40
C MET A 66 8.70 -15.62 13.44
N PHE A 67 8.07 -15.37 12.30
CA PHE A 67 7.61 -16.39 11.35
C PHE A 67 8.03 -16.03 9.92
N PRO A 68 9.05 -16.70 9.34
CA PRO A 68 9.61 -16.32 8.04
C PRO A 68 8.62 -16.38 6.86
N ASN A 69 7.57 -17.18 6.98
CA ASN A 69 6.52 -17.34 5.97
C ASN A 69 5.29 -16.44 6.23
N TYR A 70 5.28 -15.63 7.29
CA TYR A 70 4.29 -14.58 7.46
C TYR A 70 4.53 -13.48 6.42
N ALA A 71 3.52 -13.17 5.61
CA ALA A 71 3.63 -12.19 4.54
C ALA A 71 2.99 -10.84 4.90
N ALA A 72 1.78 -10.86 5.48
CA ALA A 72 1.04 -9.65 5.88
C ALA A 72 -0.20 -9.96 6.72
N SER A 73 -0.79 -8.92 7.29
CA SER A 73 -2.11 -8.96 7.91
C SER A 73 -2.97 -7.79 7.44
N GLU A 74 -4.28 -7.94 7.43
CA GLU A 74 -5.25 -6.86 7.28
C GLU A 74 -5.25 -5.97 8.54
N ALA A 75 -6.03 -6.36 9.56
CA ALA A 75 -6.19 -5.67 10.84
C ALA A 75 -6.39 -4.14 10.68
N VAL A 76 -7.14 -3.74 9.66
CA VAL A 76 -7.44 -2.35 9.28
C VAL A 76 -8.78 -2.34 8.54
N LEU A 77 -9.43 -1.18 8.43
CA LEU A 77 -10.48 -1.00 7.43
C LEU A 77 -9.82 -0.94 6.05
N ALA A 78 -9.67 -2.10 5.41
CA ALA A 78 -9.01 -2.25 4.12
C ALA A 78 -9.85 -1.71 2.96
N SER A 79 -9.27 -1.70 1.75
CA SER A 79 -9.86 -1.10 0.55
C SER A 79 -11.22 -1.67 0.15
N GLU A 80 -11.59 -2.87 0.60
CA GLU A 80 -12.92 -3.44 0.40
C GLU A 80 -14.03 -2.53 0.96
N ASN A 81 -13.74 -1.76 2.02
CA ASN A 81 -14.67 -0.79 2.57
C ASN A 81 -14.96 0.36 1.61
N LEU A 82 -14.04 0.67 0.69
CA LEU A 82 -14.25 1.63 -0.40
C LEU A 82 -15.28 1.09 -1.39
N TYR A 83 -15.28 -0.21 -1.65
CA TYR A 83 -16.29 -0.88 -2.46
C TYR A 83 -17.65 -0.92 -1.73
N PHE A 84 -17.67 -1.20 -0.42
CA PHE A 84 -18.90 -1.36 0.35
C PHE A 84 -19.68 -0.06 0.56
N GLY A 85 -19.02 1.10 0.61
CA GLY A 85 -19.75 2.35 0.81
C GLY A 85 -18.97 3.64 0.57
N GLN A 86 -19.71 4.67 0.13
CA GLN A 86 -19.17 5.99 -0.17
C GLN A 86 -18.53 6.67 1.05
N GLY A 87 -19.01 6.38 2.27
CA GLY A 87 -18.44 6.93 3.50
C GLY A 87 -16.94 6.61 3.65
N SER A 88 -16.51 5.41 3.28
CA SER A 88 -15.10 5.01 3.30
C SER A 88 -14.30 5.76 2.23
N CYS A 89 -14.86 5.91 1.03
CA CYS A 89 -14.24 6.70 -0.05
C CYS A 89 -14.03 8.16 0.35
N ASN A 90 -14.99 8.76 1.04
CA ASN A 90 -14.90 10.14 1.52
C ASN A 90 -13.82 10.34 2.59
N ASN A 91 -13.49 9.28 3.33
CA ASN A 91 -12.49 9.31 4.41
C ASN A 91 -11.17 8.66 4.03
N GLU A 92 -10.98 8.28 2.76
CA GLU A 92 -9.81 7.52 2.32
C GLU A 92 -8.51 8.28 2.61
N ALA A 93 -8.42 9.55 2.21
CA ALA A 93 -7.24 10.37 2.44
C ALA A 93 -6.93 10.55 3.93
N PHE A 94 -7.95 10.78 4.76
CA PHE A 94 -7.81 10.94 6.19
C PHE A 94 -7.22 9.68 6.83
N ASN A 95 -7.79 8.51 6.54
CA ASN A 95 -7.29 7.23 7.05
C ASN A 95 -5.89 6.91 6.49
N GLY A 96 -5.65 7.19 5.21
CA GLY A 96 -4.35 7.03 4.57
C GLY A 96 -3.25 7.87 5.24
N CYS A 97 -3.57 9.07 5.70
CA CYS A 97 -2.66 9.92 6.47
C CYS A 97 -2.47 9.46 7.93
N ILE A 98 -3.14 8.40 8.38
CA ILE A 98 -2.99 7.84 9.74
C ILE A 98 -2.20 6.53 9.70
N HIS A 99 -2.41 5.68 8.68
CA HIS A 99 -1.84 4.34 8.65
C HIS A 99 -0.31 4.29 8.86
N PRO A 100 0.51 5.15 8.21
CA PRO A 100 1.96 5.13 8.39
C PRO A 100 2.44 5.50 9.80
N PHE A 101 1.59 6.16 10.60
CA PHE A 101 1.90 6.56 11.98
C PHE A 101 1.39 5.57 13.02
N ILE A 102 0.41 4.73 12.68
CA ILE A 102 -0.28 3.87 13.66
C ILE A 102 -0.28 2.41 13.20
N ARG A 103 -1.21 2.03 12.31
CA ARG A 103 -1.42 0.62 11.95
C ARG A 103 -0.22 0.02 11.24
N ASN A 104 0.34 0.71 10.25
CA ASN A 104 1.35 0.13 9.37
C ASN A 104 2.78 0.40 9.86
N THR A 105 2.97 1.27 10.86
CA THR A 105 4.27 1.51 11.48
C THR A 105 4.77 0.32 12.30
N VAL A 106 3.84 -0.50 12.82
CA VAL A 106 4.14 -1.65 13.68
C VAL A 106 4.08 -3.01 12.98
N GLY A 107 3.72 -3.04 11.68
CA GLY A 107 3.69 -4.28 10.91
C GLY A 107 3.00 -4.15 9.55
N SER A 108 3.22 -5.16 8.72
CA SER A 108 2.75 -5.28 7.35
C SER A 108 1.23 -5.18 7.26
N MET A 109 0.75 -4.42 6.28
CA MET A 109 -0.67 -4.08 6.12
C MET A 109 -1.12 -4.43 4.70
N ASP A 110 -1.80 -5.57 4.55
CA ASP A 110 -2.45 -5.95 3.29
C ASP A 110 -3.74 -5.13 3.11
N PHE A 111 -3.57 -3.86 2.72
CA PHE A 111 -4.67 -2.91 2.55
C PHE A 111 -5.50 -3.16 1.28
N GLY A 112 -4.90 -3.81 0.27
CA GLY A 112 -5.57 -4.11 -0.99
C GLY A 112 -5.93 -2.90 -1.85
N GLY A 113 -5.24 -1.76 -1.70
CA GLY A 113 -5.60 -0.47 -2.31
C GLY A 113 -4.90 -0.16 -3.63
N SER A 114 -4.51 1.11 -3.84
CA SER A 114 -3.91 1.61 -5.08
C SER A 114 -4.78 1.37 -6.32
N ALA A 115 -6.09 1.56 -6.16
CA ALA A 115 -7.06 1.37 -7.23
C ALA A 115 -7.03 2.54 -8.23
N LEU A 116 -7.16 2.22 -9.52
CA LEU A 116 -7.24 3.22 -10.60
C LEU A 116 -8.66 3.40 -11.15
N ASN A 117 -9.59 2.49 -10.87
CA ASN A 117 -11.00 2.71 -11.19
C ASN A 117 -11.54 3.96 -10.49
N THR A 118 -12.38 4.72 -11.20
CA THR A 118 -13.07 5.90 -10.64
C THR A 118 -14.31 5.49 -9.86
N PHE A 119 -14.97 4.42 -10.29
CA PHE A 119 -16.16 3.87 -9.65
C PHE A 119 -15.93 2.41 -9.28
N TYR A 120 -16.22 2.09 -8.02
CA TYR A 120 -16.08 0.75 -7.45
C TYR A 120 -17.27 -0.11 -7.83
N ASN A 121 -17.20 -0.64 -9.05
CA ASN A 121 -18.03 -1.70 -9.59
C ASN A 121 -17.22 -2.47 -10.64
N ALA A 122 -17.71 -3.63 -11.08
CA ALA A 122 -16.97 -4.52 -11.98
C ALA A 122 -16.55 -3.89 -13.32
N ASN A 123 -17.31 -2.92 -13.82
CA ASN A 123 -17.11 -2.33 -15.16
C ASN A 123 -16.67 -0.86 -15.13
N ASN A 124 -16.24 -0.34 -13.97
CA ASN A 124 -15.92 1.09 -13.78
C ASN A 124 -17.00 2.04 -14.33
N THR A 125 -18.27 1.61 -14.30
CA THR A 125 -19.37 2.35 -14.92
C THR A 125 -19.67 3.61 -14.11
N PRO A 126 -19.75 4.79 -14.76
CA PRO A 126 -20.07 6.04 -14.06
C PRO A 126 -21.36 5.96 -13.25
N ASN A 127 -21.31 6.54 -12.05
CA ASN A 127 -22.44 6.67 -11.13
C ASN A 127 -23.06 5.33 -10.65
N LYS A 128 -22.27 4.24 -10.66
CA LYS A 128 -22.66 2.95 -10.06
C LYS A 128 -21.65 2.55 -8.97
N GLY A 129 -22.16 2.06 -7.84
CA GLY A 129 -21.31 1.78 -6.68
C GLY A 129 -20.71 3.05 -6.07
N SER A 130 -19.70 2.88 -5.22
CA SER A 130 -18.98 3.99 -4.61
C SER A 130 -18.05 4.68 -5.61
N LYS A 131 -17.84 5.98 -5.46
CA LYS A 131 -16.92 6.79 -6.26
C LYS A 131 -15.64 7.09 -5.47
N ARG A 132 -14.49 6.81 -6.07
CA ARG A 132 -13.18 7.20 -5.54
C ARG A 132 -13.08 8.73 -5.48
N MET A 133 -12.58 9.24 -4.35
CA MET A 133 -12.45 10.68 -4.10
C MET A 133 -11.00 11.18 -4.21
N THR A 134 -10.06 10.25 -4.28
CA THR A 134 -8.61 10.45 -4.37
C THR A 134 -8.12 10.39 -5.81
N SER A 135 -7.00 11.06 -6.10
CA SER A 135 -6.40 11.10 -7.45
C SER A 135 -5.69 9.80 -7.82
N ASP A 136 -5.31 9.67 -9.09
CA ASP A 136 -4.46 8.55 -9.54
C ASP A 136 -3.07 8.63 -8.89
N VAL A 137 -2.51 9.82 -8.69
CA VAL A 137 -1.21 9.98 -8.03
C VAL A 137 -1.30 9.63 -6.55
N TYR A 138 -2.44 9.87 -5.88
CA TYR A 138 -2.70 9.34 -4.53
C TYR A 138 -2.65 7.81 -4.52
N ALA A 139 -3.25 7.14 -5.51
CA ALA A 139 -3.21 5.68 -5.63
C ALA A 139 -1.77 5.17 -5.81
N LEU A 140 -0.94 5.88 -6.59
CA LEU A 140 0.49 5.56 -6.74
C LEU A 140 1.27 5.81 -5.44
N ALA A 141 1.03 6.92 -4.76
CA ALA A 141 1.69 7.28 -3.51
C ALA A 141 1.39 6.26 -2.42
N THR A 142 0.14 5.79 -2.32
CA THR A 142 -0.24 4.74 -1.35
C THR A 142 0.41 3.39 -1.62
N ALA A 143 0.81 3.06 -2.86
CA ALA A 143 1.60 1.87 -3.16
C ALA A 143 3.00 1.92 -2.52
N VAL A 144 3.53 3.13 -2.32
CA VAL A 144 4.82 3.37 -1.63
C VAL A 144 4.61 3.52 -0.13
N LEU A 145 3.56 4.23 0.32
CA LEU A 145 3.32 4.51 1.74
C LEU A 145 2.86 3.27 2.52
N PHE A 146 1.95 2.47 1.95
CA PHE A 146 1.37 1.31 2.64
C PHE A 146 2.26 0.09 2.41
N GLN A 147 3.09 -0.26 3.40
CA GLN A 147 3.98 -1.40 3.35
C GLN A 147 3.23 -2.72 3.54
N SER A 148 3.48 -3.65 2.62
CA SER A 148 3.16 -5.08 2.75
C SER A 148 4.22 -5.88 2.00
N GLY A 149 4.66 -7.02 2.55
CA GLY A 149 5.64 -7.89 1.87
C GLY A 149 5.09 -8.45 0.55
N VAL A 150 3.77 -8.69 0.49
CA VAL A 150 3.03 -9.09 -0.70
C VAL A 150 1.87 -8.12 -0.90
N GLN A 151 1.81 -7.45 -2.04
CA GLN A 151 0.77 -6.46 -2.35
C GLN A 151 -0.32 -7.04 -3.25
N HIS A 152 -1.57 -6.91 -2.83
CA HIS A 152 -2.75 -7.18 -3.66
C HIS A 152 -3.38 -5.87 -4.11
N PHE A 153 -2.71 -5.14 -5.00
CA PHE A 153 -3.27 -3.88 -5.52
C PHE A 153 -4.63 -4.12 -6.20
N ALA A 154 -5.60 -3.24 -5.95
CA ALA A 154 -6.95 -3.26 -6.54
C ALA A 154 -6.97 -2.71 -7.97
N LEU A 155 -6.06 -3.22 -8.81
CA LEU A 155 -6.09 -3.01 -10.25
C LEU A 155 -7.10 -3.96 -10.88
N ALA A 156 -7.70 -3.49 -11.97
CA ALA A 156 -8.59 -4.28 -12.81
C ALA A 156 -8.07 -4.32 -14.26
N PRO A 157 -8.35 -5.38 -15.04
CA PRO A 157 -7.84 -5.50 -16.41
C PRO A 157 -8.17 -4.31 -17.32
N ASN A 158 -9.33 -3.67 -17.13
CA ASN A 158 -9.71 -2.47 -17.88
C ASN A 158 -8.75 -1.29 -17.68
N ASN A 159 -7.99 -1.25 -16.57
CA ASN A 159 -7.00 -0.21 -16.29
C ASN A 159 -5.87 -0.15 -17.32
N LEU A 160 -5.61 -1.23 -18.05
CA LEU A 160 -4.69 -1.19 -19.19
C LEU A 160 -5.18 -0.30 -20.35
N THR A 161 -6.45 0.08 -20.35
CA THR A 161 -7.08 0.88 -21.41
C THR A 161 -7.70 2.18 -20.92
N ASP A 162 -8.25 2.22 -19.70
CA ASP A 162 -8.95 3.41 -19.19
C ASP A 162 -8.13 4.26 -18.21
N ALA A 163 -7.06 3.70 -17.61
CA ALA A 163 -6.17 4.46 -16.74
C ALA A 163 -5.01 5.10 -17.55
N PRO A 164 -4.41 6.19 -17.05
CA PRO A 164 -3.26 6.79 -17.70
C PRO A 164 -2.08 5.81 -17.83
N ALA A 165 -1.44 5.77 -19.00
CA ALA A 165 -0.32 4.86 -19.27
C ALA A 165 0.83 5.01 -18.25
N TRP A 166 1.14 6.24 -17.84
CA TRP A 166 2.16 6.51 -16.82
C TRP A 166 1.85 5.90 -15.45
N ALA A 167 0.57 5.76 -15.10
CA ALA A 167 0.14 5.14 -13.84
C ALA A 167 0.34 3.62 -13.91
N ILE A 168 -0.07 3.01 -15.02
CA ILE A 168 0.15 1.58 -15.28
C ILE A 168 1.64 1.24 -15.32
N ASP A 169 2.46 2.06 -15.97
CA ASP A 169 3.90 1.82 -16.05
C ASP A 169 4.60 1.97 -14.69
N PHE A 170 4.10 2.86 -13.82
CA PHE A 170 4.52 2.90 -12.42
C PHE A 170 4.15 1.61 -11.68
N MET A 171 2.88 1.17 -11.78
CA MET A 171 2.39 -0.01 -11.05
C MET A 171 3.08 -1.31 -11.46
N LYS A 172 3.61 -1.39 -12.69
CA LYS A 172 4.46 -2.51 -13.13
C LYS A 172 5.82 -2.55 -12.43
N GLN A 173 6.31 -1.41 -11.95
CA GLN A 173 7.70 -1.23 -11.49
C GLN A 173 7.83 -1.00 -9.98
N VAL A 174 6.78 -0.54 -9.31
CA VAL A 174 6.84 -0.23 -7.88
C VAL A 174 7.18 -1.49 -7.05
N PRO A 175 8.21 -1.43 -6.18
CA PRO A 175 8.59 -2.58 -5.36
C PRO A 175 7.66 -2.72 -4.14
N THR A 176 7.64 -3.91 -3.55
CA THR A 176 6.87 -4.19 -2.31
C THR A 176 7.77 -4.30 -1.08
N THR A 177 9.08 -4.40 -1.27
CA THR A 177 10.08 -4.50 -0.19
C THR A 177 11.04 -3.33 -0.26
N TRP A 178 11.59 -2.95 0.89
CA TRP A 178 12.36 -1.72 1.06
C TRP A 178 13.59 -2.00 1.91
N ASP A 179 14.71 -1.39 1.54
CA ASP A 179 15.99 -1.51 2.23
C ASP A 179 16.20 -0.36 3.23
N ASP A 180 15.49 0.75 3.06
CA ASP A 180 15.53 1.92 3.95
C ASP A 180 14.19 2.66 3.92
N VAL A 181 13.88 3.37 5.01
CA VAL A 181 12.69 4.20 5.18
C VAL A 181 13.04 5.49 5.92
N ARG A 182 12.57 6.62 5.41
CA ARG A 182 12.75 7.94 6.02
C ARG A 182 11.42 8.67 6.10
N PHE A 183 11.08 9.12 7.30
CA PHE A 183 10.01 10.10 7.47
C PHE A 183 10.56 11.47 7.08
N LEU A 184 9.88 12.19 6.18
CA LEU A 184 10.32 13.50 5.73
C LEU A 184 9.50 14.62 6.38
N ASP A 185 8.17 14.49 6.35
CA ASP A 185 7.25 15.44 6.96
C ASP A 185 5.85 14.83 7.12
N GLY A 186 5.00 15.41 7.96
CA GLY A 186 3.62 14.98 8.10
C GLY A 186 3.03 15.13 9.48
N TYR A 187 1.70 14.99 9.53
CA TYR A 187 0.93 14.98 10.76
C TYR A 187 -0.24 14.00 10.63
N PRO A 188 -0.46 13.10 11.60
CA PRO A 188 -1.49 12.07 11.52
C PRO A 188 -2.88 12.62 11.16
N GLY A 189 -3.49 12.08 10.11
CA GLY A 189 -4.81 12.48 9.62
C GLY A 189 -4.84 13.79 8.82
N LYS A 190 -3.70 14.46 8.63
CA LYS A 190 -3.60 15.69 7.82
C LYS A 190 -2.85 15.45 6.51
N TYR A 191 -1.58 15.05 6.58
CA TYR A 191 -0.76 14.74 5.42
C TYR A 191 0.43 13.90 5.87
N VAL A 192 1.07 13.22 4.94
CA VAL A 192 2.30 12.46 5.20
C VAL A 192 3.20 12.50 3.98
N VAL A 193 4.50 12.60 4.21
CA VAL A 193 5.54 12.45 3.20
C VAL A 193 6.65 11.55 3.75
N MET A 194 6.94 10.48 3.03
CA MET A 194 7.98 9.53 3.39
C MET A 194 8.80 9.15 2.17
N ALA A 195 10.06 8.78 2.38
CA ALA A 195 10.90 8.16 1.37
C ALA A 195 11.16 6.70 1.74
N ARG A 196 11.18 5.83 0.72
CA ARG A 196 11.63 4.44 0.86
C ARG A 196 12.63 4.11 -0.24
N ARG A 197 13.63 3.31 0.09
CA ARG A 197 14.68 2.90 -0.86
C ARG A 197 14.55 1.44 -1.22
N LYS A 198 14.78 1.11 -2.49
CA LYS A 198 15.02 -0.26 -2.96
C LYS A 198 16.23 -0.26 -3.90
N GLY A 199 17.28 -1.00 -3.55
CA GLY A 199 18.58 -0.89 -4.21
C GLY A 199 19.09 0.55 -4.10
N ASP A 200 19.41 1.17 -5.23
CA ASP A 200 19.84 2.57 -5.29
C ASP A 200 18.67 3.54 -5.56
N THR A 201 17.47 3.03 -5.80
CA THR A 201 16.30 3.84 -6.15
C THR A 201 15.53 4.28 -4.91
N TRP A 202 15.35 5.59 -4.78
CA TRP A 202 14.47 6.21 -3.80
C TRP A 202 13.10 6.52 -4.38
N TYR A 203 12.08 6.21 -3.59
CA TYR A 203 10.67 6.51 -3.85
C TYR A 203 10.18 7.41 -2.72
N ILE A 204 9.99 8.69 -3.02
CA ILE A 204 9.43 9.67 -2.10
C ILE A 204 7.95 9.79 -2.43
N ALA A 205 7.09 9.53 -1.47
CA ALA A 205 5.65 9.57 -1.65
C ALA A 205 4.99 10.44 -0.59
N GLY A 206 3.97 11.20 -1.00
CA GLY A 206 3.15 11.96 -0.07
C GLY A 206 1.70 12.04 -0.49
N ILE A 207 0.83 12.25 0.50
CA ILE A 207 -0.62 12.41 0.33
C ILE A 207 -1.14 13.49 1.30
N ASN A 208 -2.25 14.13 0.95
CA ASN A 208 -2.87 15.19 1.76
C ASN A 208 -4.38 14.97 1.94
N ALA A 209 -4.85 15.10 3.18
CA ALA A 209 -6.24 15.02 3.59
C ALA A 209 -6.82 16.35 4.09
N GLN A 210 -5.99 17.39 4.23
CA GLN A 210 -6.43 18.73 4.61
C GLN A 210 -7.22 19.38 3.46
N ASP A 211 -8.08 20.34 3.81
CA ASP A 211 -8.80 21.13 2.82
C ASP A 211 -7.86 21.99 1.96
N GLU A 212 -6.85 22.57 2.60
CA GLU A 212 -5.84 23.39 1.92
C GLU A 212 -4.70 22.52 1.34
N PRO A 213 -4.07 22.95 0.23
CA PRO A 213 -2.88 22.29 -0.29
C PRO A 213 -1.74 22.25 0.73
N ALA A 214 -1.10 21.08 0.89
CA ALA A 214 0.06 20.92 1.74
C ALA A 214 1.32 21.41 1.00
N ALA A 215 1.82 22.59 1.37
CA ALA A 215 3.08 23.14 0.85
C ALA A 215 4.27 22.59 1.66
N ILE A 216 5.14 21.83 1.00
CA ILE A 216 6.24 21.10 1.65
C ILE A 216 7.57 21.48 0.99
N THR A 217 8.61 21.66 1.80
CA THR A 217 9.99 21.82 1.32
C THR A 217 10.77 20.54 1.66
N LEU A 218 11.06 19.73 0.65
CA LEU A 218 11.74 18.45 0.80
C LEU A 218 13.25 18.65 0.80
N ASP A 219 13.92 18.23 1.87
CA ASP A 219 15.36 18.04 1.84
C ASP A 219 15.69 16.71 1.13
N LEU A 220 16.30 16.82 -0.05
CA LEU A 220 16.71 15.69 -0.88
C LEU A 220 18.21 15.40 -0.79
N SER A 221 18.86 15.84 0.29
CA SER A 221 20.31 15.66 0.54
C SER A 221 20.82 14.22 0.53
N PHE A 222 19.91 13.26 0.61
CA PHE A 222 20.21 11.83 0.57
C PHE A 222 20.24 11.23 -0.84
N LEU A 223 19.84 11.98 -1.86
CA LEU A 223 20.02 11.61 -3.26
C LEU A 223 21.43 11.98 -3.73
N PRO A 224 22.02 11.25 -4.68
CA PRO A 224 23.30 11.64 -5.24
C PRO A 224 23.18 12.95 -6.05
N ALA A 225 24.29 13.69 -6.13
CA ALA A 225 24.37 14.86 -6.99
C ALA A 225 24.18 14.46 -8.46
N GLY A 226 23.44 15.27 -9.23
CA GLY A 226 23.12 14.93 -10.62
C GLY A 226 21.93 14.01 -10.81
N ALA A 227 21.22 13.63 -9.74
CA ALA A 227 20.08 12.72 -9.79
C ALA A 227 19.03 13.17 -10.83
N SER A 228 18.51 12.20 -11.57
CA SER A 228 17.39 12.39 -12.48
C SER A 228 16.12 11.90 -11.80
N LEU A 229 15.14 12.79 -11.68
CA LEU A 229 13.90 12.54 -10.97
C LEU A 229 12.74 12.35 -11.94
N SER A 230 11.86 11.41 -11.65
CA SER A 230 10.52 11.30 -12.22
C SER A 230 9.50 11.74 -11.19
N ILE A 231 8.78 12.83 -11.47
CA ILE A 231 7.82 13.44 -10.56
C ILE A 231 6.41 13.21 -11.08
N TYR A 232 5.65 12.45 -10.31
CA TYR A 232 4.21 12.28 -10.45
C TYR A 232 3.53 13.25 -9.50
N GLN A 233 2.74 14.18 -10.03
CA GLN A 233 2.09 15.21 -9.24
C GLN A 233 0.72 15.58 -9.81
N ASP A 234 -0.22 15.86 -8.91
CA ASP A 234 -1.54 16.38 -9.23
C ASP A 234 -1.53 17.90 -9.39
N ASP A 235 -2.35 18.40 -10.32
CA ASP A 235 -2.80 19.79 -10.30
C ASP A 235 -3.93 20.03 -9.27
N ALA A 236 -4.39 21.27 -9.16
CA ALA A 236 -5.46 21.63 -8.22
C ALA A 236 -6.82 20.96 -8.52
N GLN A 237 -6.98 20.32 -9.69
CA GLN A 237 -8.17 19.58 -10.10
C GLN A 237 -7.99 18.06 -9.97
N LEU A 238 -6.91 17.60 -9.32
CA LEU A 238 -6.57 16.18 -9.17
C LEU A 238 -6.28 15.47 -10.49
N LYS A 239 -5.83 16.23 -11.50
CA LYS A 239 -5.32 15.65 -12.74
C LYS A 239 -3.82 15.42 -12.59
N GLY A 240 -3.46 14.14 -12.46
CA GLY A 240 -2.07 13.70 -12.36
C GLY A 240 -1.28 13.88 -13.66
N SER A 241 0.01 14.15 -13.51
CA SER A 241 0.98 14.18 -14.61
C SER A 241 2.31 13.58 -14.17
N LEU A 242 3.09 13.11 -15.15
CA LEU A 242 4.48 12.68 -14.96
C LEU A 242 5.39 13.69 -15.66
N SER A 243 6.38 14.22 -14.95
CA SER A 243 7.40 15.12 -15.49
C SER A 243 8.82 14.73 -15.05
N PRO A 244 9.83 14.82 -15.93
CA PRO A 244 11.22 14.63 -15.55
C PRO A 244 11.80 15.91 -14.94
N LEU A 245 12.65 15.78 -13.92
CA LEU A 245 13.46 16.86 -13.37
C LEU A 245 14.91 16.40 -13.23
N LYS A 246 15.84 17.08 -13.89
CA LYS A 246 17.28 16.84 -13.71
C LYS A 246 17.84 17.82 -12.70
N MET A 247 18.35 17.33 -11.57
CA MET A 247 18.98 18.19 -10.58
C MET A 247 20.45 18.39 -10.92
N THR A 248 20.87 19.63 -11.16
CA THR A 248 22.29 19.97 -11.37
C THR A 248 23.04 20.02 -10.05
N GLU A 249 22.38 20.47 -8.98
CA GLU A 249 22.89 20.53 -7.62
C GLU A 249 21.82 20.03 -6.64
N ILE A 250 22.25 19.48 -5.51
CA ILE A 250 21.35 19.07 -4.44
C ILE A 250 20.79 20.34 -3.78
N GLN A 251 19.49 20.57 -3.96
CA GLN A 251 18.78 21.69 -3.37
C GLN A 251 17.40 21.24 -2.86
N PRO A 252 16.86 21.91 -1.83
CA PRO A 252 15.52 21.61 -1.35
C PRO A 252 14.48 21.77 -2.46
N LEU A 253 13.58 20.80 -2.59
CA LEU A 253 12.51 20.82 -3.57
C LEU A 253 11.20 21.26 -2.93
N LYS A 254 10.62 22.34 -3.45
CA LYS A 254 9.29 22.81 -3.02
C LYS A 254 8.21 22.09 -3.82
N VAL A 255 7.25 21.49 -3.11
CA VAL A 255 6.12 20.77 -3.69
C VAL A 255 4.82 21.19 -3.01
N SER A 256 3.70 20.96 -3.67
CA SER A 256 2.37 21.19 -3.12
C SER A 256 1.46 20.02 -3.46
N ILE A 257 0.74 19.50 -2.46
CA ILE A 257 -0.16 18.35 -2.61
C ILE A 257 -1.60 18.81 -2.32
N PRO A 258 -2.52 18.80 -3.31
CA PRO A 258 -3.92 19.20 -3.09
C PRO A 258 -4.67 18.18 -2.20
N LYS A 259 -5.81 18.57 -1.64
CA LYS A 259 -6.71 17.67 -0.90
C LYS A 259 -7.03 16.42 -1.73
N ASN A 260 -6.91 15.25 -1.14
CA ASN A 260 -7.11 13.94 -1.78
C ASN A 260 -6.14 13.64 -2.93
N GLY A 261 -5.10 14.46 -3.11
CA GLY A 261 -4.05 14.25 -4.09
C GLY A 261 -2.84 13.53 -3.50
N GLY A 262 -1.88 13.27 -4.37
CA GLY A 262 -0.60 12.67 -4.03
C GLY A 262 0.58 13.31 -4.74
N LEU A 263 1.75 12.88 -4.31
CA LEU A 263 3.04 13.15 -4.92
C LEU A 263 3.83 11.85 -4.91
N VAL A 264 4.48 11.52 -6.03
CA VAL A 264 5.51 10.49 -6.06
C VAL A 264 6.73 11.03 -6.79
N ILE A 265 7.90 10.92 -6.19
CA ILE A 265 9.18 11.25 -6.81
C ILE A 265 10.04 10.00 -6.78
N ILE A 266 10.52 9.58 -7.95
CA ILE A 266 11.47 8.48 -8.09
C ILE A 266 12.81 9.06 -8.50
N GLY A 267 13.87 8.72 -7.79
CA GLY A 267 15.23 9.17 -8.09
C GLY A 267 16.27 8.09 -7.80
N THR A 268 17.32 8.07 -8.60
CA THR A 268 18.52 7.23 -8.45
C THR A 268 19.75 8.11 -8.46
#